data_AF-A0A7Y9FHH4-F1
#
_entry.id   AF-A0A7Y9FHH4-F1
#
_cell.length_a   1.000
_cell.length_b   1.000
_cell.length_c   1.000
_cell.angle_alpha   90.00
_cell.angle_beta   90.00
_cell.angle_gamma   90.00
#
_symmetry.space_group_name_H-M   'P 1'
#
loop_
_entity.id
_entity.type
_entity.pdbx_description
1 polymer ?
#
loop_
_entity_poly.entity_id
_entity_poly.type
_entity_poly.pdbx_seq_one_letter_code
_entity_poly.pdbx_strand_id
1 'polypeptide(L)'
;MTPVEHPVAAPAVADLRLVRRALRAEHARVGRWRRAVRAHLDLAVATTVPPEPLGEDVAFLLPLDVSVQVPRATELGACLGADRAAAVRDVLRLRDLDGRLARYEAGVARALAARTAELVDRVARDPAGVLVPVRDHASTA
;
A
#
# COMPACT_ATOMS: atom_id res chain seq x y z
N MET A 1 -24.81 -6.77 -44.99
CA MET A 1 -23.95 -7.39 -43.95
C MET A 1 -24.26 -6.72 -42.62
N THR A 2 -25.19 -7.28 -41.86
CA THR A 2 -25.49 -6.85 -40.49
C THR A 2 -24.43 -7.45 -39.55
N PRO A 3 -23.78 -6.66 -38.68
CA PRO A 3 -22.83 -7.21 -37.74
C PRO A 3 -23.59 -8.03 -36.70
N VAL A 4 -23.22 -9.30 -36.56
CA VAL A 4 -23.70 -10.17 -35.48
C VAL A 4 -23.02 -9.69 -34.20
N GLU A 5 -23.69 -8.82 -33.45
CA GLU A 5 -23.33 -8.56 -32.06
C GLU A 5 -23.53 -9.86 -31.28
N HIS A 6 -22.44 -10.61 -31.10
CA HIS A 6 -22.44 -11.73 -30.17
C HIS A 6 -22.62 -11.14 -28.77
N PRO A 7 -23.71 -11.45 -28.04
CA PRO A 7 -23.83 -11.02 -26.67
C PRO A 7 -22.69 -11.64 -25.88
N VAL A 8 -21.78 -10.81 -25.37
CA VAL A 8 -20.74 -11.26 -24.44
C VAL A 8 -21.47 -11.87 -23.26
N ALA A 9 -21.41 -13.20 -23.13
CA ALA A 9 -22.05 -13.92 -22.05
C ALA A 9 -21.63 -13.28 -20.72
N ALA A 10 -22.62 -12.84 -19.94
CA ALA A 10 -22.34 -12.10 -18.73
C ALA A 10 -21.51 -12.98 -17.76
N PRO A 11 -20.44 -12.46 -17.15
CA PRO A 11 -19.47 -13.27 -16.40
C PRO A 11 -20.14 -14.07 -15.27
N ALA A 12 -19.65 -15.27 -14.99
CA ALA A 12 -20.20 -16.11 -13.94
C ALA A 12 -19.83 -15.58 -12.55
N VAL A 13 -20.63 -15.91 -11.53
CA VAL A 13 -20.39 -15.52 -10.12
C VAL A 13 -19.01 -16.01 -9.63
N ALA A 14 -18.60 -17.21 -10.06
CA ALA A 14 -17.29 -17.78 -9.79
C ALA A 14 -16.13 -16.89 -10.30
N ASP A 15 -16.23 -16.42 -11.55
CA ASP A 15 -15.21 -15.57 -12.18
C ASP A 15 -15.10 -14.23 -11.46
N LEU A 16 -16.25 -13.62 -11.12
CA LEU A 16 -16.30 -12.37 -10.36
C LEU A 16 -15.64 -12.53 -8.97
N ARG A 17 -15.85 -13.66 -8.30
CA ARG A 17 -15.18 -13.98 -7.01
C ARG A 17 -13.67 -14.13 -7.18
N LEU A 18 -13.22 -14.80 -8.24
CA LEU A 18 -11.80 -14.98 -8.53
C LEU A 18 -11.12 -13.63 -8.78
N VAL A 19 -11.69 -12.81 -9.66
CA VAL A 19 -11.21 -11.45 -9.95
C VAL A 19 -11.19 -10.59 -8.69
N ARG A 20 -12.25 -10.63 -7.87
CA ARG A 20 -12.29 -9.90 -6.59
C ARG A 20 -11.18 -10.34 -5.65
N ARG A 21 -10.89 -11.65 -5.55
CA ARG A 21 -9.79 -12.18 -4.72
C ARG A 21 -8.44 -11.68 -5.22
N ALA A 22 -8.21 -11.69 -6.52
CA ALA A 22 -6.99 -11.19 -7.12
C ALA A 22 -6.79 -9.68 -6.84
N LEU A 23 -7.84 -8.88 -7.01
CA LEU A 23 -7.81 -7.43 -6.72
C LEU A 23 -7.55 -7.13 -5.23
N ARG A 24 -8.12 -7.92 -4.31
CA ARG A 24 -7.81 -7.79 -2.87
C ARG A 24 -6.36 -8.10 -2.56
N ALA A 25 -5.82 -9.17 -3.15
CA ALA A 25 -4.42 -9.55 -2.97
C ALA A 25 -3.49 -8.46 -3.52
N GLU A 26 -3.83 -7.89 -4.68
CA GLU A 26 -3.07 -6.79 -5.27
C GLU A 26 -3.12 -5.54 -4.41
N HIS A 27 -4.31 -5.14 -3.93
CA HIS A 27 -4.46 -4.00 -3.03
C HIS A 27 -3.59 -4.16 -1.76
N ALA A 28 -3.57 -5.35 -1.17
CA ALA A 28 -2.72 -5.65 -0.02
C ALA A 28 -1.21 -5.56 -0.34
N ARG A 29 -0.79 -6.05 -1.53
CA ARG A 29 0.60 -5.95 -2.00
C ARG A 29 1.02 -4.49 -2.17
N VAL A 30 0.19 -3.69 -2.82
CA VAL A 30 0.47 -2.25 -3.04
C VAL A 30 0.57 -1.53 -1.70
N GLY A 31 -0.37 -1.78 -0.78
CA GLY A 31 -0.34 -1.18 0.56
C GLY A 31 0.93 -1.55 1.34
N ARG A 32 1.41 -2.80 1.24
CA ARG A 32 2.70 -3.21 1.82
C ARG A 32 3.86 -2.41 1.25
N TRP A 33 3.95 -2.30 -0.08
CA TRP A 33 5.03 -1.56 -0.73
C TRP A 33 4.99 -0.08 -0.42
N ARG A 34 3.80 0.52 -0.35
CA ARG A 34 3.63 1.92 0.01
C ARG A 34 4.12 2.22 1.44
N ARG A 35 3.84 1.34 2.40
CA ARG A 35 4.40 1.44 3.76
C ARG A 35 5.93 1.38 3.77
N ALA A 36 6.52 0.48 2.99
CA ALA A 36 7.97 0.38 2.90
C ALA A 36 8.61 1.64 2.28
N VAL A 37 8.01 2.18 1.21
CA VAL A 37 8.48 3.42 0.57
C VAL A 37 8.38 4.61 1.51
N ARG A 38 7.30 4.71 2.29
CA ARG A 38 7.14 5.77 3.31
C ARG A 38 8.17 5.66 4.42
N ALA A 39 8.41 4.46 4.95
CA ALA A 39 9.45 4.27 5.96
C ALA A 39 10.84 4.70 5.44
N HIS A 40 11.15 4.41 4.17
CA HIS A 40 12.39 4.87 3.55
C HIS A 40 12.40 6.39 3.32
N LEU A 41 11.27 6.99 2.97
CA LEU A 41 11.14 8.43 2.85
C LEU A 41 11.40 9.10 4.21
N ASP A 42 10.78 8.59 5.27
CA ASP A 42 10.92 9.11 6.62
C ASP A 42 12.38 9.04 7.08
N LEU A 43 13.06 7.92 6.81
CA LEU A 43 14.49 7.77 7.05
C LEU A 43 15.32 8.77 6.24
N ALA A 44 15.07 8.90 4.93
CA ALA A 44 15.82 9.82 4.07
C ALA A 44 15.64 11.27 4.53
N VAL A 45 14.42 11.68 4.90
CA VAL A 45 14.14 12.99 5.49
C VAL A 45 14.90 13.18 6.81
N ALA A 46 14.88 12.18 7.70
CA ALA A 46 15.63 12.22 8.94
C ALA A 46 17.15 12.33 8.71
N THR A 47 17.70 11.72 7.65
CA THR A 47 19.12 11.88 7.29
C THR A 47 19.44 13.29 6.75
N THR A 48 18.47 14.02 6.18
CA THR A 48 18.71 15.37 5.65
C THR A 48 18.89 16.44 6.74
N VAL A 49 18.33 16.22 7.93
CA VAL A 49 18.39 17.16 9.06
C VAL A 49 19.04 16.45 10.26
N PRO A 50 20.17 16.93 10.80
CA PRO A 50 20.77 16.30 11.97
C PRO A 50 19.80 16.33 13.15
N PRO A 51 19.77 15.27 14.00
CA PRO A 51 18.91 15.25 15.17
C PRO A 51 19.29 16.39 16.12
N GLU A 52 18.28 17.10 16.61
CA GLU A 52 18.44 18.10 17.66
C GLU A 52 18.67 17.41 19.01
N PRO A 53 19.35 18.08 19.96
CA PRO A 53 19.51 17.57 21.32
C PRO A 53 18.14 17.35 21.97
N LEU A 54 17.91 16.14 22.48
CA LEU A 54 16.70 15.85 23.24
C LEU A 54 16.85 16.35 24.69
N GLY A 55 15.74 16.80 25.28
CA GLY A 55 15.68 17.08 26.72
C GLY A 55 16.24 18.42 27.18
N GLU A 56 16.88 19.22 26.31
CA GLU A 56 17.45 20.53 26.69
C GLU A 56 16.39 21.49 27.26
N ASP A 57 15.24 21.61 26.58
CA ASP A 57 14.15 22.50 26.99
C ASP A 57 13.45 22.08 28.28
N VAL A 58 13.62 20.82 28.70
CA VAL A 58 12.93 20.21 29.85
C VAL A 58 13.90 19.66 30.89
N ALA A 59 15.18 20.01 30.82
CA ALA A 59 16.24 19.41 31.65
C ALA A 59 15.97 19.53 33.15
N PHE A 60 15.32 20.62 33.58
CA PHE A 60 14.96 20.88 34.98
C PHE A 60 13.55 20.40 35.37
N LEU A 61 12.78 19.90 34.41
CA LEU A 61 11.43 19.37 34.61
C LEU A 61 11.42 17.85 34.67
N LEU A 62 12.43 17.20 34.10
CA LEU A 62 12.54 15.75 34.09
C LEU A 62 13.06 15.23 35.44
N PRO A 63 12.44 14.15 35.97
CA PRO A 63 13.05 13.37 37.03
C PRO A 63 14.48 12.95 36.67
N LEU A 64 15.38 12.90 37.66
CA LEU A 64 16.80 12.61 37.44
C LEU A 64 17.03 11.25 36.78
N ASP A 65 16.23 10.24 37.15
CA ASP A 65 16.28 8.90 36.58
C ASP A 65 15.89 8.87 35.10
N VAL A 66 15.07 9.83 34.64
CA VAL A 66 14.71 10.00 33.23
C VAL A 66 15.77 10.81 32.49
N SER A 67 16.29 11.88 33.09
CA SER A 67 17.26 12.77 32.43
C SER A 67 18.58 12.06 32.09
N VAL A 68 19.01 11.09 32.90
CA VAL A 68 20.21 10.29 32.61
C VAL A 68 20.03 9.29 31.46
N GLN A 69 18.79 9.02 31.02
CA GLN A 69 18.48 8.10 29.92
C GLN A 69 18.27 8.80 28.58
N VAL A 70 18.44 10.13 28.51
CA VAL A 70 18.20 10.90 27.29
C VAL A 70 19.24 10.54 26.22
N PRO A 71 18.82 10.03 25.04
CA PRO A 71 19.75 9.68 23.97
C PRO A 71 20.49 10.90 23.45
N ARG A 72 21.78 10.74 23.13
CA ARG A 72 22.58 11.84 22.58
C ARG A 72 22.24 12.06 21.11
N ALA A 73 22.21 13.31 20.66
CA ALA A 73 22.05 13.64 19.24
C ALA A 73 23.10 12.93 18.36
N THR A 74 24.33 12.77 18.83
CA THR A 74 25.38 12.04 18.09
C THR A 74 25.10 10.55 17.95
N GLU A 75 24.48 9.93 18.97
CA GLU A 75 24.06 8.52 18.93
C GLU A 75 22.92 8.33 17.93
N LEU A 76 21.91 9.21 17.99
CA LEU A 76 20.81 9.23 17.01
C LEU A 76 21.32 9.47 15.59
N GLY A 77 22.28 10.38 15.42
CA GLY A 77 22.89 10.67 14.13
C GLY A 77 23.67 9.49 13.55
N ALA A 78 24.36 8.71 14.40
CA ALA A 78 25.06 7.50 13.99
C ALA A 78 24.11 6.44 13.42
N CYS A 79 22.85 6.40 13.86
CA CYS A 79 21.84 5.50 13.32
C CYS A 79 21.32 5.90 11.92
N LEU A 80 21.45 7.16 11.51
CA LEU A 80 20.81 7.73 10.32
C LEU A 80 21.65 7.68 9.03
N GLY A 81 22.83 7.05 9.07
CA GLY A 81 23.75 6.97 7.92
C GLY A 81 24.45 8.32 7.60
N ALA A 82 25.54 8.27 6.84
CA ALA A 82 26.43 9.43 6.67
C ALA A 82 26.19 10.25 5.38
N ASP A 83 25.58 9.68 4.33
CA ASP A 83 25.47 10.35 3.03
C ASP A 83 24.17 11.17 2.89
N ARG A 84 24.24 12.41 3.38
CA ARG A 84 23.13 13.38 3.26
C ARG A 84 22.81 13.74 1.81
N ALA A 85 23.81 13.78 0.93
CA ALA A 85 23.60 14.16 -0.47
C ALA A 85 22.83 13.08 -1.22
N ALA A 86 23.11 11.79 -0.94
CA ALA A 86 22.29 10.69 -1.41
C ALA A 86 20.87 10.75 -0.85
N ALA A 87 20.73 10.98 0.47
CA ALA A 87 19.42 11.07 1.10
C ALA A 87 18.51 12.15 0.46
N VAL A 88 19.04 13.35 0.18
CA VAL A 88 18.28 14.42 -0.51
C VAL A 88 17.78 13.97 -1.88
N ARG A 89 18.63 13.30 -2.68
CA ARG A 89 18.23 12.77 -3.99
C ARG A 89 17.14 11.69 -3.86
N ASP A 90 17.27 10.83 -2.85
CA ASP A 90 16.32 9.75 -2.59
C ASP A 90 14.95 10.29 -2.16
N VAL A 91 14.87 11.39 -1.39
CA VAL A 91 13.59 11.99 -0.97
C VAL A 91 12.69 12.30 -2.17
N LEU A 92 13.21 12.98 -3.19
CA LEU A 92 12.41 13.36 -4.37
C LEU A 92 11.94 12.12 -5.15
N ARG A 93 12.84 11.16 -5.36
CA ARG A 93 12.54 9.89 -6.02
C ARG A 93 11.48 9.08 -5.27
N LEU A 94 11.60 9.00 -3.94
CA LEU A 94 10.69 8.27 -3.06
C LEU A 94 9.31 8.94 -3.00
N ARG A 95 9.22 10.28 -2.98
CA ARG A 95 7.95 11.00 -3.08
C ARG A 95 7.21 10.72 -4.38
N ASP A 96 7.91 10.77 -5.50
CA ASP A 96 7.33 10.47 -6.80
C ASP A 96 6.86 9.00 -6.87
N LEU A 97 7.65 8.07 -6.33
CA LEU A 97 7.25 6.66 -6.22
C LEU A 97 6.02 6.45 -5.31
N ASP A 98 5.96 7.06 -4.11
CA ASP A 98 4.76 7.00 -3.24
C ASP A 98 3.54 7.59 -3.98
N GLY A 99 3.72 8.68 -4.73
CA GLY A 99 2.66 9.27 -5.54
C GLY A 99 2.13 8.32 -6.62
N ARG A 100 3.02 7.62 -7.35
CA ARG A 100 2.62 6.58 -8.31
C ARG A 100 1.91 5.41 -7.64
N LEU A 101 2.46 4.91 -6.52
CA LEU A 101 1.86 3.80 -5.77
C LEU A 101 0.48 4.18 -5.23
N ALA A 102 0.30 5.42 -4.73
CA ALA A 102 -0.97 5.92 -4.26
C ALA A 102 -2.03 5.97 -5.38
N ARG A 103 -1.65 6.45 -6.57
CA ARG A 103 -2.54 6.47 -7.74
C ARG A 103 -2.94 5.05 -8.17
N TYR A 104 -1.98 4.13 -8.18
CA TYR A 104 -2.22 2.73 -8.51
C TYR A 104 -3.11 2.04 -7.47
N GLU A 105 -2.84 2.22 -6.18
CA GLU A 105 -3.65 1.72 -5.07
C GLU A 105 -5.11 2.19 -5.20
N ALA A 106 -5.31 3.49 -5.46
CA ALA A 106 -6.65 4.05 -5.70
C ALA A 106 -7.32 3.46 -6.95
N GLY A 107 -6.56 3.16 -8.00
CA GLY A 107 -7.04 2.44 -9.18
C GLY A 107 -7.53 1.03 -8.84
N VAL A 108 -6.71 0.26 -8.12
CA VAL A 108 -7.05 -1.10 -7.68
C VAL A 108 -8.25 -1.09 -6.74
N ALA A 109 -8.32 -0.13 -5.80
CA ALA A 109 -9.45 0.03 -4.89
C ALA A 109 -10.76 0.32 -5.63
N ARG A 110 -10.74 1.22 -6.63
CA ARG A 110 -11.91 1.49 -7.49
C ARG A 110 -12.33 0.26 -8.29
N ALA A 111 -11.37 -0.47 -8.88
CA ALA A 111 -11.66 -1.70 -9.61
C ALA A 111 -12.27 -2.77 -8.67
N LEU A 112 -11.73 -2.91 -7.46
CA LEU A 112 -12.25 -3.82 -6.45
C LEU A 112 -13.68 -3.47 -6.03
N ALA A 113 -13.96 -2.18 -5.81
CA ALA A 113 -15.30 -1.70 -5.46
C ALA A 113 -16.30 -1.98 -6.59
N ALA A 114 -15.94 -1.67 -7.84
CA ALA A 114 -16.78 -1.93 -9.01
C ALA A 114 -17.09 -3.43 -9.17
N ARG A 115 -16.09 -4.31 -9.04
CA ARG A 115 -16.30 -5.77 -9.12
C ARG A 115 -17.07 -6.33 -7.94
N THR A 116 -16.95 -5.70 -6.77
CA THR A 116 -17.75 -6.07 -5.61
C THR A 116 -19.22 -5.70 -5.83
N ALA A 117 -19.51 -4.52 -6.36
CA ALA A 117 -20.87 -4.10 -6.71
C ALA A 117 -21.50 -5.03 -7.76
N GLU A 118 -20.78 -5.33 -8.84
CA GLU A 118 -21.25 -6.26 -9.88
C GLU A 118 -21.57 -7.66 -9.32
N LEU A 119 -20.72 -8.17 -8.42
CA LEU A 119 -20.95 -9.44 -7.76
C LEU A 119 -22.19 -9.41 -6.85
N VAL A 120 -22.38 -8.33 -6.08
CA VAL A 120 -23.58 -8.15 -5.24
C VAL A 120 -24.83 -8.12 -6.11
N ASP A 121 -24.83 -7.32 -7.18
CA ASP A 121 -25.97 -7.22 -8.09
C ASP A 121 -26.28 -8.55 -8.78
N ARG A 122 -25.25 -9.34 -9.12
CA ARG A 122 -25.44 -10.65 -9.73
C ARG A 122 -26.03 -11.64 -8.74
N VAL A 123 -25.49 -11.70 -7.52
CA VAL A 123 -25.99 -12.59 -6.46
C VAL A 123 -27.43 -12.24 -6.09
N ALA A 124 -27.78 -10.95 -6.06
CA ALA A 124 -29.15 -10.52 -5.80
C ALA A 124 -30.13 -10.94 -6.91
N ARG A 125 -29.68 -10.96 -8.18
CA ARG A 125 -30.49 -11.37 -9.34
C ARG A 125 -30.59 -12.89 -9.52
N ASP A 126 -29.56 -13.62 -9.14
CA ASP A 126 -29.49 -15.08 -9.25
C ASP A 126 -28.80 -15.69 -8.02
N PRO A 127 -29.56 -15.90 -6.92
CA PRO A 127 -29.03 -16.52 -5.72
C PRO A 127 -28.73 -18.02 -5.89
N ALA A 128 -29.34 -18.70 -6.87
CA ALA A 128 -29.07 -20.11 -7.14
C ALA A 128 -27.67 -20.32 -7.76
N GLY A 129 -27.20 -19.35 -8.56
CA GLY A 129 -25.84 -19.31 -9.11
C GLY A 129 -24.72 -19.22 -8.06
N VAL A 130 -25.04 -18.97 -6.79
CA VAL A 130 -24.10 -18.95 -5.66
C VAL A 130 -23.57 -20.34 -5.31
N LEU A 131 -24.37 -21.38 -5.56
CA LEU A 131 -24.09 -22.78 -5.21
C LEU A 131 -23.25 -23.50 -6.27
N VAL A 132 -23.02 -22.89 -7.44
CA VAL A 132 -22.19 -23.46 -8.49
C VAL A 132 -20.71 -23.27 -8.11
N PRO A 133 -19.95 -24.35 -7.88
CA PRO A 133 -18.54 -24.25 -7.51
C PRO A 133 -17.73 -23.61 -8.65
N VAL A 134 -16.65 -22.92 -8.27
CA VAL A 134 -15.64 -22.42 -9.21
C VAL A 134 -15.13 -23.62 -10.01
N ARG A 135 -15.37 -23.64 -11.33
CA ARG A 135 -14.78 -24.64 -12.21
C ARG A 135 -13.30 -24.30 -12.35
N ASP A 136 -12.43 -25.16 -11.84
CA ASP A 136 -11.00 -25.07 -12.08
C ASP A 136 -10.77 -25.06 -13.60
N HIS A 137 -10.24 -23.96 -14.11
CA HIS A 137 -9.69 -23.93 -15.45
C HIS A 137 -8.40 -24.73 -15.39
N ALA A 138 -8.53 -26.03 -15.66
CA ALA A 138 -7.41 -26.92 -15.80
C ALA A 138 -6.42 -26.34 -16.82
N SER A 139 -5.19 -26.19 -16.34
CA SER A 139 -3.98 -25.93 -17.11
C SER A 139 -4.03 -26.66 -18.44
N THR A 140 -4.04 -25.93 -19.55
CA THR A 140 -3.65 -26.50 -20.85
C THR A 140 -2.23 -26.02 -21.11
N ALA A 141 -1.37 -27.02 -21.30
CA ALA A 141 0.07 -26.96 -21.47
C ALA A 141 0.53 -26.12 -22.67
#